data_AF-A0AAW3P9P0-F1
#
_entry.id   AF-A0AAW3P9P0-F1
#
_cell.length_a   1.000
_cell.length_b   1.000
_cell.length_c   1.000
_cell.angle_alpha   90.00
_cell.angle_beta   90.00
_cell.angle_gamma   90.00
#
_symmetry.space_group_name_H-M   'P 1'
#
loop_
_entity.id
_entity.type
_entity.pdbx_description
1 polymer ?
#
loop_
_entity_poly.entity_id
_entity_poly.type
_entity_poly.pdbx_seq_one_letter_code
_entity_poly.pdbx_strand_id
1 'polypeptide(L)'
;MKPLITAAAMVLAIVEPSGAAELDIQITRAGARAINVAPAQSFTGVVKVEMLYSAVGPERTSIGTVSFSPGARTAWHRHPLGQTLVVTAGVGRIQHWGSTVEEIRVGDVVHIPPNTKHWHGAAPNNAMTHIAITEMLDGTAAEWMEQVVDEQYLAIPAAVSGVVSSLTSQGQQLFGDVAPKFAQLTDDVLFGDIWARPGLSKRDRSLITVSALIAMNRPEQMRGHLARARQNGISEAELIEVITHLAFYAGWPSAVTAIGVAREVFAGEKP
;
A
#
# COMPACT_ATOMS: atom_id res chain seq x y z
N MET A 1 0.00 -45.46 -9.91
CA MET A 1 -0.24 -45.30 -8.46
C MET A 1 -0.12 -43.82 -8.14
N LYS A 2 -1.24 -43.12 -7.93
CA LYS A 2 -1.24 -41.70 -7.47
C LYS A 2 -1.30 -41.73 -5.93
N PRO A 3 -0.43 -41.02 -5.20
CA PRO A 3 -0.55 -40.99 -3.76
C PRO A 3 -1.74 -40.12 -3.38
N LEU A 4 -2.67 -40.69 -2.60
CA LEU A 4 -3.64 -39.93 -1.82
C LEU A 4 -2.87 -39.15 -0.76
N ILE A 5 -2.95 -37.82 -0.77
CA ILE A 5 -2.56 -37.00 0.37
C ILE A 5 -3.82 -36.82 1.23
N THR A 6 -3.79 -37.46 2.39
CA THR A 6 -4.82 -37.44 3.42
C THR A 6 -4.92 -36.04 4.02
N ALA A 7 -6.10 -35.41 3.94
CA ALA A 7 -6.39 -34.17 4.65
C ALA A 7 -6.52 -34.46 6.15
N ALA A 8 -5.61 -33.91 6.97
CA ALA A 8 -5.72 -33.95 8.41
C ALA A 8 -6.78 -32.93 8.88
N ALA A 9 -7.97 -33.42 9.21
CA ALA A 9 -8.99 -32.65 9.90
C ALA A 9 -8.57 -32.44 11.36
N MET A 10 -8.37 -31.19 11.76
CA MET A 10 -8.19 -30.82 13.16
C MET A 10 -9.56 -30.89 13.85
N VAL A 11 -9.76 -31.91 14.69
CA VAL A 11 -10.97 -32.06 15.50
C VAL A 11 -10.95 -31.00 16.60
N LEU A 12 -11.80 -29.98 16.46
CA LEU A 12 -12.11 -29.04 17.55
C LEU A 12 -13.23 -29.66 18.37
N ALA A 13 -12.98 -29.90 19.66
CA ALA A 13 -14.01 -30.38 20.59
C ALA A 13 -15.16 -29.36 20.63
N ILE A 14 -16.37 -29.82 20.30
CA ILE A 14 -17.59 -29.02 20.36
C ILE A 14 -17.98 -28.91 21.82
N VAL A 15 -17.72 -27.75 22.43
CA VAL A 15 -18.48 -27.31 23.60
C VAL A 15 -19.76 -26.68 23.05
N GLU A 16 -20.91 -27.29 23.32
CA GLU A 16 -22.19 -26.69 22.97
C GLU A 16 -22.35 -25.37 23.74
N PRO A 17 -22.59 -24.22 23.08
CA PRO A 17 -22.98 -23.03 23.80
C PRO A 17 -24.44 -23.18 24.21
N SER A 18 -24.67 -23.62 25.44
CA SER A 18 -25.94 -23.38 26.12
C SER A 18 -26.02 -21.88 26.45
N GLY A 19 -26.77 -21.11 25.68
CA GLY A 19 -27.04 -19.71 26.00
C GLY A 19 -27.91 -19.06 24.94
N ALA A 20 -29.09 -18.60 25.34
CA ALA A 20 -29.93 -17.74 24.52
C ALA A 20 -29.11 -16.55 23.98
N ALA A 21 -29.29 -16.18 22.72
CA ALA A 21 -28.61 -15.04 22.12
C ALA A 21 -28.89 -13.77 22.93
N GLU A 22 -27.87 -13.21 23.58
CA GLU A 22 -27.96 -11.92 24.26
C GLU A 22 -28.24 -10.83 23.21
N LEU A 23 -29.34 -10.10 23.38
CA LEU A 23 -29.76 -8.98 22.53
C LEU A 23 -28.96 -7.69 22.79
N ASP A 24 -27.89 -7.77 23.59
CA ASP A 24 -27.10 -6.62 24.02
C ASP A 24 -25.95 -6.29 23.07
N ILE A 25 -25.59 -5.01 23.00
CA ILE A 25 -24.44 -4.54 22.22
C ILE A 25 -23.15 -5.13 22.82
N GLN A 26 -22.49 -5.98 22.05
CA GLN A 26 -21.22 -6.58 22.43
C GLN A 26 -20.04 -5.72 21.95
N ILE A 27 -19.08 -5.45 22.86
CA ILE A 27 -17.85 -4.73 22.54
C ILE A 27 -16.65 -5.61 22.89
N THR A 28 -15.99 -6.16 21.86
CA THR A 28 -14.66 -6.77 22.02
C THR A 28 -13.60 -5.69 22.01
N ARG A 29 -12.95 -5.47 23.16
CA ARG A 29 -11.95 -4.41 23.32
C ARG A 29 -10.66 -4.72 22.54
N ALA A 30 -10.02 -3.68 22.02
CA ALA A 30 -8.72 -3.80 21.38
C ALA A 30 -7.69 -4.41 22.35
N GLY A 31 -6.81 -5.28 21.85
CA GLY A 31 -5.80 -5.98 22.65
C GLY A 31 -6.29 -7.22 23.39
N ALA A 32 -7.60 -7.48 23.44
CA ALA A 32 -8.14 -8.70 24.05
C ALA A 32 -8.10 -9.93 23.13
N ARG A 33 -7.90 -9.72 21.82
CA ARG A 33 -7.91 -10.77 20.80
C ARG A 33 -6.54 -11.40 20.63
N ALA A 34 -6.52 -12.71 20.41
CA ALA A 34 -5.30 -13.44 20.11
C ALA A 34 -4.80 -13.10 18.69
N ILE A 35 -3.48 -12.92 18.58
CA ILE A 35 -2.78 -12.79 17.30
C ILE A 35 -2.10 -14.11 17.02
N ASN A 36 -2.51 -14.78 15.95
CA ASN A 36 -1.98 -16.09 15.57
C ASN A 36 -0.98 -15.96 14.42
N VAL A 37 0.07 -16.78 14.43
CA VAL A 37 0.92 -16.94 13.25
C VAL A 37 0.20 -17.84 12.26
N ALA A 38 0.13 -17.41 11.00
CA ALA A 38 -0.61 -18.13 9.98
C ALA A 38 0.12 -19.44 9.58
N PRO A 39 -0.63 -20.51 9.26
CA PRO A 39 -0.03 -21.82 8.97
C PRO A 39 0.76 -21.81 7.66
N ALA A 40 1.96 -22.40 7.68
CA ALA A 40 2.86 -22.46 6.52
C ALA A 40 2.26 -23.19 5.30
N GLN A 41 1.22 -24.00 5.48
CA GLN A 41 0.51 -24.63 4.37
C GLN A 41 -0.25 -23.61 3.50
N SER A 42 -0.75 -22.52 4.10
CA SER A 42 -1.58 -21.51 3.43
C SER A 42 -0.83 -20.22 3.14
N PHE A 43 0.39 -20.08 3.66
CA PHE A 43 1.16 -18.83 3.57
C PHE A 43 2.64 -19.12 3.36
N THR A 44 3.29 -18.29 2.53
CA THR A 44 4.74 -18.21 2.46
C THR A 44 5.21 -17.00 3.26
N GLY A 45 6.26 -17.17 4.08
CA GLY A 45 6.80 -16.12 4.96
C GLY A 45 6.02 -15.95 6.27
N VAL A 46 6.36 -14.90 7.02
CA VAL A 46 5.74 -14.64 8.33
C VAL A 46 4.50 -13.78 8.17
N VAL A 47 3.35 -14.36 8.52
CA VAL A 47 2.03 -13.70 8.48
C VAL A 47 1.37 -13.84 9.85
N LYS A 48 0.79 -12.74 10.34
CA LYS A 48 0.03 -12.70 11.59
C LYS A 48 -1.44 -12.38 11.30
N VAL A 49 -2.35 -13.10 11.95
CA VAL A 49 -3.80 -12.93 11.80
C VAL A 49 -4.41 -12.65 13.16
N GLU A 50 -5.15 -11.55 13.25
CA GLU A 50 -6.08 -11.24 14.34
C GLU A 50 -7.51 -11.30 13.80
N MET A 51 -8.30 -12.27 14.26
CA MET A 51 -9.72 -12.32 13.90
C MET A 51 -10.47 -11.24 14.68
N LEU A 52 -10.96 -10.22 13.98
CA LEU A 52 -11.76 -9.15 14.58
C LEU A 52 -13.18 -9.63 14.90
N TYR A 53 -13.72 -10.47 14.03
CA TYR A 53 -15.03 -11.09 14.17
C TYR A 53 -15.10 -12.42 13.40
N SER A 54 -15.81 -13.39 13.96
CA SER A 54 -16.13 -14.67 13.32
C SER A 54 -17.64 -14.83 13.32
N ALA A 55 -18.22 -15.15 12.17
CA ALA A 55 -19.66 -15.31 12.03
C ALA A 55 -20.21 -16.38 12.99
N VAL A 56 -21.35 -16.07 13.63
CA VAL A 56 -22.07 -16.98 14.53
C VAL A 56 -23.51 -17.16 14.06
N GLY A 57 -24.06 -18.36 14.24
CA GLY A 57 -25.44 -18.66 13.87
C GLY A 57 -25.73 -18.45 12.37
N PRO A 58 -26.74 -17.63 12.01
CA PRO A 58 -27.13 -17.41 10.61
C PRO A 58 -26.22 -16.42 9.86
N GLU A 59 -25.29 -15.75 10.55
CA GLU A 59 -24.39 -14.81 9.93
C GLU A 59 -23.36 -15.51 9.05
N ARG A 60 -22.81 -14.78 8.07
CA ARG A 60 -21.80 -15.32 7.15
C ARG A 60 -20.47 -14.58 7.22
N THR A 61 -20.49 -13.32 7.64
CA THR A 61 -19.35 -12.42 7.53
C THR A 61 -18.35 -12.64 8.64
N SER A 62 -17.11 -12.93 8.28
CA SER A 62 -15.96 -12.89 9.17
C SER A 62 -15.01 -11.76 8.76
N ILE A 63 -14.35 -11.18 9.76
CA ILE A 63 -13.47 -10.02 9.59
C ILE A 63 -12.15 -10.31 10.30
N GLY A 64 -11.03 -10.14 9.60
CA GLY A 64 -9.70 -10.33 10.18
C GLY A 64 -8.73 -9.22 9.77
N THR A 65 -7.85 -8.83 10.67
CA THR A 65 -6.65 -8.06 10.33
C THR A 65 -5.52 -9.03 10.04
N VAL A 66 -4.91 -8.89 8.86
CA VAL A 66 -3.83 -9.76 8.39
C VAL A 66 -2.60 -8.91 8.11
N SER A 67 -1.50 -9.22 8.79
CA SER A 67 -0.22 -8.53 8.64
C SER A 67 0.83 -9.45 8.03
N PHE A 68 1.39 -9.04 6.90
CA PHE A 68 2.42 -9.76 6.16
C PHE A 68 3.77 -9.07 6.36
N SER A 69 4.79 -9.83 6.75
CA SER A 69 6.18 -9.37 6.69
C SER A 69 6.62 -9.16 5.23
N PRO A 70 7.69 -8.40 4.94
CA PRO A 70 8.20 -8.24 3.57
C PRO A 70 8.37 -9.60 2.88
N GLY A 71 7.88 -9.72 1.64
CA GLY A 71 7.93 -10.97 0.88
C GLY A 71 6.87 -12.02 1.24
N ALA A 72 6.14 -11.85 2.34
CA ALA A 72 5.14 -12.83 2.79
C ALA A 72 3.83 -12.69 2.00
N ARG A 73 3.20 -13.82 1.67
CA ARG A 73 1.98 -13.86 0.86
C ARG A 73 1.15 -15.10 1.16
N THR A 74 -0.13 -15.05 0.79
CA THR A 74 -0.99 -16.22 0.77
C THR A 74 -0.52 -17.23 -0.30
N ALA A 75 -0.88 -18.50 -0.14
CA ALA A 75 -1.00 -19.43 -1.25
C ALA A 75 -2.12 -18.97 -2.20
N TRP A 76 -2.18 -19.56 -3.39
CA TRP A 76 -3.33 -19.39 -4.26
C TRP A 76 -4.58 -19.94 -3.57
N HIS A 77 -5.69 -19.21 -3.66
CA HIS A 77 -6.95 -19.61 -3.07
C HIS A 77 -8.13 -18.93 -3.76
N ARG A 78 -9.35 -19.34 -3.41
CA ARG A 78 -10.59 -18.66 -3.81
C ARG A 78 -11.63 -18.68 -2.69
N HIS A 79 -12.55 -17.72 -2.75
CA HIS A 79 -13.66 -17.60 -1.81
C HIS A 79 -14.99 -17.86 -2.53
N PRO A 80 -15.89 -18.71 -2.01
CA PRO A 80 -17.14 -19.05 -2.69
C PRO A 80 -18.08 -17.86 -2.87
N LEU A 81 -18.01 -16.87 -1.97
CA LEU A 81 -18.80 -15.63 -2.01
C LEU A 81 -17.94 -14.37 -2.19
N GLY A 82 -16.67 -14.54 -2.58
CA GLY A 82 -15.73 -13.44 -2.79
C GLY A 82 -15.10 -12.93 -1.50
N GLN A 83 -14.32 -11.86 -1.62
CA GLN A 83 -13.61 -11.22 -0.52
C GLN A 83 -13.44 -9.73 -0.79
N THR A 84 -13.46 -8.93 0.27
CA THR A 84 -13.08 -7.51 0.22
C THR A 84 -11.89 -7.28 1.13
N LEU A 85 -10.87 -6.59 0.63
CA LEU A 85 -9.71 -6.15 1.40
C LEU A 85 -9.73 -4.64 1.54
N VAL A 86 -9.33 -4.14 2.71
CA VAL A 86 -9.08 -2.71 2.95
C VAL A 86 -7.67 -2.57 3.50
N VAL A 87 -6.76 -1.99 2.72
CA VAL A 87 -5.35 -1.86 3.10
C VAL A 87 -5.18 -0.74 4.13
N THR A 88 -4.57 -1.07 5.27
CA THR A 88 -4.43 -0.16 6.42
C THR A 88 -2.99 0.25 6.72
N ALA A 89 -1.99 -0.53 6.26
CA ALA A 89 -0.58 -0.17 6.39
C ALA A 89 0.29 -0.77 5.28
N GLY A 90 1.36 -0.06 4.91
CA GLY A 90 2.44 -0.59 4.07
C GLY A 90 2.12 -0.68 2.58
N VAL A 91 2.82 -1.58 1.88
CA VAL A 91 2.70 -1.78 0.43
C VAL A 91 2.59 -3.28 0.15
N GLY A 92 1.48 -3.68 -0.48
CA GLY A 92 1.17 -5.05 -0.82
C GLY A 92 1.19 -5.33 -2.31
N ARG A 93 0.94 -6.59 -2.64
CA ARG A 93 0.71 -7.10 -3.98
C ARG A 93 -0.52 -7.98 -4.00
N ILE A 94 -1.20 -8.01 -5.13
CA ILE A 94 -2.29 -8.93 -5.42
C ILE A 94 -2.19 -9.41 -6.86
N GLN A 95 -2.67 -10.63 -7.12
CA GLN A 95 -2.83 -11.14 -8.47
C GLN A 95 -4.01 -12.11 -8.50
N HIS A 96 -4.79 -12.08 -9.56
CA HIS A 96 -5.70 -13.19 -9.88
C HIS A 96 -5.11 -14.06 -11.00
N TRP A 97 -5.56 -15.30 -11.10
CA TRP A 97 -4.91 -16.26 -11.99
C TRP A 97 -4.93 -15.80 -13.46
N GLY A 98 -3.76 -15.82 -14.09
CA GLY A 98 -3.57 -15.36 -15.47
C GLY A 98 -3.48 -13.85 -15.66
N SER A 99 -3.60 -13.05 -14.59
CA SER A 99 -3.46 -11.59 -14.63
C SER A 99 -2.02 -11.15 -14.40
N THR A 100 -1.79 -9.85 -14.52
CA THR A 100 -0.57 -9.22 -14.03
C THR A 100 -0.68 -8.99 -12.52
N VAL A 101 0.47 -8.99 -11.84
CA VAL A 101 0.53 -8.58 -10.43
C VAL A 101 0.18 -7.09 -10.34
N GLU A 102 -0.56 -6.69 -9.32
CA GLU A 102 -0.88 -5.30 -9.02
C GLU A 102 -0.34 -4.93 -7.64
N GLU A 103 0.04 -3.67 -7.46
CA GLU A 103 0.45 -3.12 -6.16
C GLU A 103 -0.77 -2.52 -5.46
N ILE A 104 -0.87 -2.75 -4.14
CA ILE A 104 -1.95 -2.20 -3.31
C ILE A 104 -1.36 -1.42 -2.13
N ARG A 105 -1.94 -0.27 -1.81
CA ARG A 105 -1.45 0.71 -0.83
C ARG A 105 -2.52 1.12 0.16
N VAL A 106 -2.10 1.75 1.25
CA VAL A 106 -3.01 2.27 2.29
C VAL A 106 -4.14 3.10 1.69
N GLY A 107 -5.38 2.74 2.02
CA GLY A 107 -6.59 3.37 1.52
C GLY A 107 -7.23 2.63 0.34
N ASP A 108 -6.52 1.72 -0.33
CA ASP A 108 -7.10 0.93 -1.41
C ASP A 108 -8.11 -0.07 -0.84
N VAL A 109 -9.22 -0.21 -1.58
CA VAL A 109 -10.25 -1.22 -1.34
C VAL A 109 -10.24 -2.19 -2.51
N VAL A 110 -9.94 -3.44 -2.22
CA VAL A 110 -9.87 -4.50 -3.24
C VAL A 110 -11.12 -5.35 -3.13
N HIS A 111 -11.91 -5.41 -4.20
CA HIS A 111 -13.01 -6.37 -4.31
C HIS A 111 -12.58 -7.56 -5.17
N ILE A 112 -12.67 -8.76 -4.61
CA ILE A 112 -12.29 -10.02 -5.23
C ILE A 112 -13.58 -10.81 -5.48
N PRO A 113 -14.00 -10.98 -6.74
CA PRO A 113 -15.26 -11.65 -7.05
C PRO A 113 -15.28 -13.12 -6.58
N PRO A 114 -16.49 -13.68 -6.36
CA PRO A 114 -16.68 -15.10 -6.06
C PRO A 114 -15.88 -16.05 -6.97
N ASN A 115 -15.30 -17.08 -6.36
CA ASN A 115 -14.55 -18.15 -7.02
C ASN A 115 -13.30 -17.71 -7.81
N THR A 116 -12.89 -16.45 -7.69
CA THR A 116 -11.66 -15.95 -8.32
C THR A 116 -10.44 -16.59 -7.64
N LYS A 117 -9.65 -17.35 -8.40
CA LYS A 117 -8.35 -17.86 -7.93
C LYS A 117 -7.37 -16.68 -7.85
N HIS A 118 -6.87 -16.37 -6.67
CA HIS A 118 -6.01 -15.22 -6.43
C HIS A 118 -5.02 -15.46 -5.30
N TRP A 119 -4.04 -14.55 -5.16
CA TRP A 119 -3.20 -14.42 -3.97
C TRP A 119 -2.97 -12.95 -3.67
N HIS A 120 -2.65 -12.65 -2.42
CA HIS A 120 -2.22 -11.33 -1.99
C HIS A 120 -1.17 -11.44 -0.88
N GLY A 121 -0.42 -10.36 -0.66
CA GLY A 121 0.65 -10.34 0.32
C GLY A 121 1.41 -9.03 0.34
N ALA A 122 2.52 -9.00 1.06
CA ALA A 122 3.40 -7.85 1.12
C ALA A 122 4.23 -7.71 -0.17
N ALA A 123 4.68 -6.50 -0.48
CA ALA A 123 5.72 -6.28 -1.47
C ALA A 123 7.08 -6.85 -0.98
N PRO A 124 8.08 -7.04 -1.87
CA PRO A 124 9.32 -7.74 -1.51
C PRO A 124 10.07 -7.10 -0.34
N ASN A 125 10.08 -5.76 -0.29
CA ASN A 125 10.87 -4.98 0.67
C ASN A 125 10.01 -4.19 1.68
N ASN A 126 8.69 -4.35 1.65
CA ASN A 126 7.78 -3.63 2.55
C ASN A 126 6.79 -4.60 3.17
N ALA A 127 6.53 -4.46 4.47
CA ALA A 127 5.41 -5.14 5.10
C ALA A 127 4.08 -4.55 4.59
N MET A 128 2.99 -5.29 4.77
CA MET A 128 1.64 -4.81 4.49
C MET A 128 0.64 -5.34 5.51
N THR A 129 -0.37 -4.55 5.84
CA THR A 129 -1.53 -4.97 6.64
C THR A 129 -2.82 -4.55 5.97
N HIS A 130 -3.80 -5.44 5.97
CA HIS A 130 -5.17 -5.14 5.54
C HIS A 130 -6.20 -5.73 6.50
N ILE A 131 -7.43 -5.21 6.41
CA ILE A 131 -8.63 -5.88 6.90
C ILE A 131 -9.17 -6.75 5.76
N ALA A 132 -9.38 -8.04 6.01
CA ALA A 132 -10.07 -8.96 5.12
C ALA A 132 -11.49 -9.19 5.62
N ILE A 133 -12.45 -9.06 4.71
CA ILE A 133 -13.88 -9.30 4.94
C ILE A 133 -14.29 -10.42 3.99
N THR A 134 -14.80 -11.52 4.55
CA THR A 134 -15.14 -12.72 3.78
C THR A 134 -16.42 -13.32 4.32
N GLU A 135 -17.25 -13.86 3.41
CA GLU A 135 -18.46 -14.59 3.77
C GLU A 135 -18.25 -16.10 3.65
N MET A 136 -18.85 -16.87 4.57
CA MET A 136 -18.85 -18.32 4.53
C MET A 136 -20.05 -18.86 3.72
N LEU A 137 -19.80 -19.92 2.96
CA LEU A 137 -20.83 -20.76 2.33
C LEU A 137 -20.61 -22.20 2.77
N ASP A 138 -21.65 -22.84 3.33
CA ASP A 138 -21.62 -24.24 3.77
C ASP A 138 -20.41 -24.59 4.66
N GLY A 139 -20.10 -23.71 5.62
CA GLY A 139 -18.97 -23.86 6.56
C GLY A 139 -17.60 -23.58 5.95
N THR A 140 -17.52 -23.20 4.68
CA THR A 140 -16.26 -22.93 3.98
C THR A 140 -16.12 -21.44 3.67
N ALA A 141 -15.04 -20.83 4.17
CA ALA A 141 -14.68 -19.46 3.84
C ALA A 141 -13.72 -19.37 2.65
N ALA A 142 -12.82 -20.35 2.48
CA ALA A 142 -11.78 -20.34 1.45
C ALA A 142 -11.42 -21.77 1.01
N GLU A 143 -11.14 -21.93 -0.28
CA GLU A 143 -10.54 -23.12 -0.85
C GLU A 143 -9.06 -22.82 -1.14
N TRP A 144 -8.16 -23.42 -0.35
CA TRP A 144 -6.71 -23.24 -0.48
C TRP A 144 -6.12 -24.17 -1.54
N MET A 145 -5.13 -23.66 -2.28
CA MET A 145 -4.47 -24.37 -3.38
C MET A 145 -2.94 -24.32 -3.22
N GLU A 146 -2.19 -24.37 -4.33
CA GLU A 146 -0.74 -24.38 -4.32
C GLU A 146 -0.13 -23.05 -3.85
N GLN A 147 1.10 -23.13 -3.33
CA GLN A 147 1.89 -21.95 -2.97
C GLN A 147 2.23 -21.10 -4.21
N VAL A 148 2.33 -19.79 -4.01
CA VAL A 148 2.82 -18.85 -5.03
C VAL A 148 4.34 -18.97 -5.09
N VAL A 149 4.84 -19.53 -6.18
CA VAL A 149 6.29 -19.67 -6.41
C VAL A 149 6.93 -18.30 -6.63
N ASP A 150 8.22 -18.17 -6.32
CA ASP A 150 8.92 -16.88 -6.37
C ASP A 150 8.86 -16.24 -7.76
N GLU A 151 8.88 -17.02 -8.84
CA GLU A 151 8.74 -16.51 -10.21
C GLU A 151 7.39 -15.80 -10.43
N GLN A 152 6.28 -16.38 -9.93
CA GLN A 152 4.95 -15.76 -10.00
C GLN A 152 4.88 -14.51 -9.12
N TYR A 153 5.50 -14.56 -7.93
CA TYR A 153 5.51 -13.47 -6.97
C TYR A 153 6.34 -12.25 -7.45
N LEU A 154 7.47 -12.51 -8.11
CA LEU A 154 8.41 -11.51 -8.61
C LEU A 154 8.06 -10.99 -10.00
N ALA A 155 7.07 -11.58 -10.68
CA ALA A 155 6.57 -11.11 -11.96
C ALA A 155 6.24 -9.61 -11.90
N ILE A 156 6.73 -8.87 -12.90
CA ILE A 156 6.65 -7.40 -12.92
C ILE A 156 5.18 -7.00 -13.09
N PRO A 157 4.64 -6.13 -12.21
CA PRO A 157 3.32 -5.53 -12.41
C PRO A 157 3.24 -4.83 -13.76
N ALA A 158 2.15 -5.00 -14.52
CA ALA A 158 1.98 -4.25 -15.76
C ALA A 158 1.97 -2.76 -15.43
N ALA A 159 2.96 -2.04 -15.98
CA ALA A 159 2.84 -0.61 -16.15
C ALA A 159 1.63 -0.36 -17.05
N VAL A 160 0.75 0.54 -16.63
CA VAL A 160 -0.25 1.17 -17.50
C VAL A 160 0.47 1.63 -18.76
N SER A 161 0.29 0.89 -19.85
CA SER A 161 1.00 1.08 -21.11
C SER A 161 0.23 2.09 -21.93
N GLY A 162 0.79 3.28 -22.15
CA GLY A 162 1.43 3.68 -23.41
C GLY A 162 1.12 5.17 -23.63
N VAL A 163 2.09 6.05 -23.89
CA VAL A 163 2.92 6.11 -25.09
C VAL A 163 4.39 6.41 -24.73
N VAL A 164 5.33 5.59 -25.22
CA VAL A 164 6.78 5.87 -25.12
C VAL A 164 7.20 6.67 -26.36
N SER A 165 7.58 7.93 -26.13
CA SER A 165 8.29 8.77 -27.08
C SER A 165 9.79 8.49 -26.98
N SER A 166 10.50 8.50 -28.11
CA SER A 166 11.92 8.16 -28.27
C SER A 166 12.90 9.21 -27.70
N LEU A 167 12.54 9.90 -26.62
CA LEU A 167 13.43 10.76 -25.84
C LEU A 167 13.63 10.10 -24.48
N THR A 168 14.87 9.85 -24.07
CA THR A 168 15.18 9.42 -22.70
C THR A 168 14.53 10.38 -21.72
N SER A 169 13.60 9.88 -20.91
CA SER A 169 12.84 10.63 -19.92
C SER A 169 13.75 11.23 -18.85
N GLN A 170 13.29 12.26 -18.13
CA GLN A 170 14.11 13.01 -17.18
C GLN A 170 14.66 12.12 -16.06
N GLY A 171 13.85 11.18 -15.54
CA GLY A 171 14.30 10.20 -14.57
C GLY A 171 15.39 9.29 -15.12
N GLN A 172 15.26 8.82 -16.37
CA GLN A 172 16.30 8.02 -17.04
C GLN A 172 17.60 8.78 -17.26
N GLN A 173 17.54 10.09 -17.55
CA GLN A 173 18.75 10.91 -17.67
C GLN A 173 19.48 11.09 -16.33
N LEU A 174 18.74 11.19 -15.22
CA LEU A 174 19.30 11.47 -13.90
C LEU A 174 19.77 10.22 -13.16
N PHE A 175 19.07 9.10 -13.35
CA PHE A 175 19.27 7.89 -12.53
C PHE A 175 19.33 6.60 -13.36
N GLY A 176 19.18 6.65 -14.69
CA GLY A 176 19.01 5.46 -15.52
C GLY A 176 20.24 4.56 -15.58
N ASP A 177 21.43 5.16 -15.46
CA ASP A 177 22.73 4.49 -15.48
C ASP A 177 23.01 3.70 -14.19
N VAL A 178 22.58 4.23 -13.03
CA VAL A 178 22.83 3.62 -11.71
C VAL A 178 21.61 2.83 -11.20
N ALA A 179 20.41 3.33 -11.42
CA ALA A 179 19.16 2.82 -10.86
C ALA A 179 18.00 2.90 -11.88
N PRO A 180 18.03 2.11 -12.97
CA PRO A 180 17.07 2.22 -14.08
C PRO A 180 15.60 2.05 -13.67
N LYS A 181 15.33 1.22 -12.64
CA LYS A 181 13.97 1.09 -12.11
C LYS A 181 13.53 2.33 -11.32
N PHE A 182 14.44 2.97 -10.59
CA PHE A 182 14.15 4.20 -9.86
C PHE A 182 13.88 5.36 -10.82
N ALA A 183 14.66 5.45 -11.90
CA ALA A 183 14.40 6.34 -13.02
C ALA A 183 13.00 6.11 -13.60
N GLN A 184 12.66 4.85 -13.91
CA GLN A 184 11.32 4.51 -14.41
C GLN A 184 10.21 4.91 -13.44
N LEU A 185 10.34 4.63 -12.14
CA LEU A 185 9.32 5.00 -11.14
C LEU A 185 9.19 6.52 -10.99
N THR A 186 10.30 7.25 -11.13
CA THR A 186 10.30 8.71 -11.13
C THR A 186 9.49 9.25 -12.31
N ASP A 187 9.67 8.66 -13.48
CA ASP A 187 8.99 9.09 -14.70
C ASP A 187 7.53 8.66 -14.73
N ASP A 188 7.26 7.35 -14.56
CA ASP A 188 5.95 6.77 -14.79
C ASP A 188 5.00 7.03 -13.61
N VAL A 189 5.49 6.84 -12.38
CA VAL A 189 4.63 6.86 -11.18
C VAL A 189 4.63 8.23 -10.53
N LEU A 190 5.80 8.76 -10.17
CA LEU A 190 5.87 10.03 -9.47
C LEU A 190 5.36 11.17 -10.36
N PHE A 191 6.03 11.42 -11.48
CA PHE A 191 5.68 12.56 -12.34
C PHE A 191 4.59 12.23 -13.37
N GLY A 192 4.52 10.99 -13.85
CA GLY A 192 3.55 10.53 -14.85
C GLY A 192 2.15 10.28 -14.31
N ASP A 193 2.02 9.81 -13.06
CA ASP A 193 0.73 9.58 -12.39
C ASP A 193 0.51 10.58 -11.24
N ILE A 194 1.21 10.42 -10.12
CA ILE A 194 0.87 11.11 -8.85
C ILE A 194 0.83 12.62 -9.01
N TRP A 195 1.78 13.21 -9.73
CA TRP A 195 1.80 14.66 -10.01
C TRP A 195 0.84 15.11 -11.12
N ALA A 196 0.33 14.18 -11.93
CA ALA A 196 -0.63 14.44 -13.01
C ALA A 196 -2.10 14.28 -12.57
N ARG A 197 -2.36 13.60 -11.45
CA ARG A 197 -3.73 13.38 -10.94
C ARG A 197 -4.50 14.69 -10.76
N PRO A 198 -5.78 14.77 -11.20
CA PRO A 198 -6.53 16.02 -11.31
C PRO A 198 -6.99 16.64 -9.99
N GLY A 199 -6.98 15.88 -8.88
CA GLY A 199 -7.50 16.34 -7.59
C GLY A 199 -6.71 17.49 -6.93
N LEU A 200 -5.46 17.70 -7.34
CA LEU A 200 -4.65 18.85 -6.92
C LEU A 200 -3.87 19.38 -8.12
N SER A 201 -3.85 20.71 -8.27
CA SER A 201 -3.07 21.36 -9.30
C SER A 201 -1.56 21.14 -9.10
N LYS A 202 -0.77 21.23 -10.17
CA LYS A 202 0.70 21.16 -10.06
C LYS A 202 1.27 22.27 -9.16
N ARG A 203 0.60 23.44 -9.15
CA ARG A 203 0.87 24.55 -8.23
C ARG A 203 0.74 24.08 -6.78
N ASP A 204 -0.42 23.54 -6.40
CA ASP A 204 -0.68 23.16 -5.00
C ASP A 204 0.19 21.99 -4.55
N ARG A 205 0.45 21.01 -5.43
CA ARG A 205 1.39 19.92 -5.16
C ARG A 205 2.80 20.44 -4.88
N SER A 206 3.24 21.47 -5.61
CA SER A 206 4.53 22.10 -5.37
C SER A 206 4.56 22.84 -4.04
N LEU A 207 3.48 23.56 -3.72
CA LEU A 207 3.33 24.27 -2.44
C LEU A 207 3.44 23.29 -1.25
N ILE A 208 2.68 22.19 -1.31
CA ILE A 208 2.69 21.13 -0.29
C ILE A 208 4.07 20.49 -0.18
N THR A 209 4.69 20.15 -1.32
CA THR A 209 6.01 19.50 -1.33
C THR A 209 7.08 20.40 -0.74
N VAL A 210 7.14 21.67 -1.15
CA VAL A 210 8.08 22.65 -0.58
C VAL A 210 7.85 22.81 0.92
N SER A 211 6.60 22.96 1.34
CA SER A 211 6.25 23.11 2.76
C SER A 211 6.70 21.91 3.60
N ALA A 212 6.49 20.69 3.09
CA ALA A 212 6.93 19.46 3.72
C ALA A 212 8.47 19.36 3.81
N LEU A 213 9.20 19.72 2.75
CA LEU A 213 10.66 19.71 2.74
C LEU A 213 11.23 20.70 3.77
N ILE A 214 10.65 21.89 3.87
CA ILE A 214 11.00 22.90 4.89
C ILE A 214 10.75 22.34 6.29
N ALA A 215 9.56 21.79 6.53
CA ALA A 215 9.20 21.23 7.84
C ALA A 215 10.09 20.06 8.27
N MET A 216 10.53 19.24 7.31
CA MET A 216 11.45 18.11 7.56
C MET A 216 12.92 18.52 7.56
N ASN A 217 13.25 19.79 7.31
CA ASN A 217 14.62 20.30 7.15
C ASN A 217 15.46 19.44 6.19
N ARG A 218 15.02 19.33 4.92
CA ARG A 218 15.69 18.57 3.83
C ARG A 218 16.23 19.50 2.71
N PRO A 219 17.22 20.37 2.98
CA PRO A 219 17.64 21.45 2.07
C PRO A 219 18.11 20.99 0.69
N GLU A 220 18.71 19.81 0.60
CA GLU A 220 19.28 19.21 -0.60
C GLU A 220 18.21 18.93 -1.66
N GLN A 221 16.96 18.73 -1.23
CA GLN A 221 15.81 18.56 -2.12
C GLN A 221 15.06 19.88 -2.36
N MET A 222 15.24 20.89 -1.50
CA MET A 222 14.50 22.15 -1.60
C MET A 222 14.82 22.91 -2.89
N ARG A 223 16.09 22.94 -3.32
CA ARG A 223 16.51 23.73 -4.50
C ARG A 223 15.71 23.37 -5.75
N GLY A 224 15.65 22.08 -6.08
CA GLY A 224 14.91 21.59 -7.25
C GLY A 224 13.40 21.81 -7.13
N HIS A 225 12.85 21.63 -5.93
CA HIS A 225 11.41 21.80 -5.70
C HIS A 225 10.95 23.25 -5.62
N LEU A 226 11.78 24.19 -5.14
CA LEU A 226 11.53 25.62 -5.20
C LEU A 226 11.52 26.12 -6.66
N ALA A 227 12.49 25.69 -7.47
CA ALA A 227 12.49 26.01 -8.91
C ALA A 227 11.25 25.46 -9.62
N ARG A 228 10.88 24.20 -9.35
CA ARG A 228 9.66 23.58 -9.89
C ARG A 228 8.38 24.29 -9.41
N ALA A 229 8.34 24.75 -8.16
CA ALA A 229 7.21 25.52 -7.63
C ALA A 229 6.98 26.81 -8.42
N ARG A 230 8.06 27.51 -8.78
CA ARG A 230 8.00 28.71 -9.64
C ARG A 230 7.51 28.37 -11.05
N GLN A 231 8.04 27.32 -11.66
CA GLN A 231 7.58 26.84 -12.97
C GLN A 231 6.09 26.46 -12.97
N ASN A 232 5.58 25.97 -11.84
CA ASN A 232 4.16 25.66 -11.65
C ASN A 232 3.30 26.85 -11.22
N GLY A 233 3.84 28.07 -11.23
CA GLY A 233 3.08 29.31 -11.04
C GLY A 233 3.00 29.81 -9.60
N ILE A 234 3.87 29.37 -8.69
CA ILE A 234 4.02 29.99 -7.36
C ILE A 234 5.05 31.11 -7.45
N SER A 235 4.66 32.33 -7.09
CA SER A 235 5.56 33.48 -7.08
C SER A 235 6.62 33.39 -5.98
N GLU A 236 7.72 34.13 -6.13
CA GLU A 236 8.74 34.23 -5.08
C GLU A 236 8.17 34.80 -3.78
N ALA A 237 7.27 35.79 -3.89
CA ALA A 237 6.58 36.38 -2.75
C ALA A 237 5.76 35.32 -1.99
N GLU A 238 4.99 34.48 -2.69
CA GLU A 238 4.22 33.40 -2.05
C GLU A 238 5.15 32.36 -1.38
N LEU A 239 6.29 32.02 -2.00
CA LEU A 239 7.26 31.11 -1.40
C LEU A 239 7.91 31.72 -0.14
N ILE A 240 8.19 33.02 -0.15
CA ILE A 240 8.71 33.75 1.02
C ILE A 240 7.67 33.76 2.14
N GLU A 241 6.40 33.99 1.84
CA GLU A 241 5.30 33.92 2.82
C GLU A 241 5.17 32.52 3.43
N VAL A 242 5.27 31.46 2.63
CA VAL A 242 5.27 30.07 3.12
C VAL A 242 6.43 29.82 4.08
N ILE A 243 7.65 30.21 3.71
CA ILE A 243 8.83 30.01 4.56
C ILE A 243 8.70 30.79 5.87
N THR A 244 8.22 32.03 5.78
CA THR A 244 8.02 32.92 6.94
C THR A 244 6.95 32.35 7.86
N HIS A 245 5.83 31.88 7.32
CA HIS A 245 4.77 31.24 8.08
C HIS A 245 5.28 29.98 8.80
N LEU A 246 6.02 29.13 8.08
CA LEU A 246 6.57 27.90 8.64
C LEU A 246 7.66 28.13 9.69
N ALA A 247 8.28 29.31 9.78
CA ALA A 247 9.24 29.61 10.85
C ALA A 247 8.66 29.41 12.26
N PHE A 248 7.35 29.62 12.42
CA PHE A 248 6.65 29.48 13.70
C PHE A 248 6.17 28.06 14.01
N TYR A 249 6.03 27.20 12.99
CA TYR A 249 5.50 25.84 13.14
C TYR A 249 6.58 24.76 12.97
N ALA A 250 7.55 25.00 12.10
CA ALA A 250 8.69 24.12 11.82
C ALA A 250 10.00 24.60 12.47
N GLY A 251 9.96 25.74 13.16
CA GLY A 251 11.11 26.34 13.85
C GLY A 251 11.93 27.28 12.98
N TRP A 252 12.45 28.34 13.63
CA TRP A 252 13.28 29.37 12.99
C TRP A 252 14.50 28.81 12.23
N PRO A 253 15.24 27.80 12.73
CA PRO A 253 16.37 27.24 11.98
C PRO A 253 15.99 26.65 10.61
N SER A 254 14.85 25.94 10.53
CA SER A 254 14.34 25.37 9.28
C SER A 254 14.02 26.47 8.26
N ALA A 255 13.43 27.58 8.74
CA ALA A 255 13.13 28.74 7.90
C ALA A 255 14.41 29.46 7.42
N VAL A 256 15.40 29.66 8.30
CA VAL A 256 16.69 30.26 7.91
C VAL A 256 17.39 29.43 6.83
N THR A 257 17.43 28.10 7.01
CA THR A 257 17.94 27.17 5.99
C THR A 257 17.19 27.33 4.68
N ALA A 258 15.85 27.33 4.72
CA ALA A 258 15.01 27.48 3.54
C ALA A 258 15.21 28.83 2.83
N ILE A 259 15.34 29.94 3.57
CA ILE A 259 15.66 31.27 3.02
C ILE A 259 17.03 31.24 2.33
N GLY A 260 18.01 30.54 2.89
CA GLY A 260 19.31 30.35 2.27
C GLY A 260 19.20 29.71 0.89
N VAL A 261 18.51 28.57 0.79
CA VAL A 261 18.28 27.87 -0.48
C VAL A 261 17.44 28.70 -1.45
N ALA A 262 16.37 29.35 -0.96
CA ALA A 262 15.50 30.19 -1.77
C ALA A 262 16.26 31.36 -2.41
N ARG A 263 17.14 32.01 -1.65
CA ARG A 263 18.01 33.08 -2.15
C ARG A 263 18.86 32.62 -3.33
N GLU A 264 19.43 31.43 -3.26
CA GLU A 264 20.24 30.87 -4.36
C GLU A 264 19.38 30.58 -5.60
N VAL A 265 18.18 30.04 -5.41
CA VAL A 265 17.24 29.75 -6.50
C VAL A 265 16.75 31.03 -7.19
N PHE A 266 16.43 32.08 -6.41
CA PHE A 266 15.94 33.35 -6.94
C PHE A 266 17.06 34.16 -7.63
N ALA A 267 18.30 34.05 -7.14
CA ALA A 267 19.45 34.72 -7.74
C ALA A 267 19.89 34.15 -9.10
N GLY A 268 19.44 32.93 -9.44
CA GLY A 268 19.73 32.26 -10.72
C GLY A 268 19.03 32.89 -11.94
N GLU A 269 18.13 33.84 -11.73
CA GLU A 269 17.48 34.66 -12.74
C GLU A 269 17.88 36.12 -12.55
N LYS A 270 19.14 36.46 -12.82
CA LYS A 270 19.40 37.84 -13.28
C LYS A 270 18.79 37.96 -14.69
N PRO A 271 18.09 39.07 -14.99
CA PRO A 271 17.47 39.29 -16.30
C PRO A 271 18.49 39.19 -17.45
#